data_AF-A0A090QLD2-F1
#
_entry.id   AF-A0A090QLD2-F1
#
_cell.length_a   1.000
_cell.length_b   1.000
_cell.length_c   1.000
_cell.angle_alpha   90.00
_cell.angle_beta   90.00
_cell.angle_gamma   90.00
#
_symmetry.space_group_name_H-M   'P 1'
#
loop_
_entity.id
_entity.type
_entity.pdbx_description
1 polymer ?
#
loop_
_entity_poly.entity_id
_entity_poly.type
_entity_poly.pdbx_seq_one_letter_code
_entity_poly.pdbx_strand_id
1 'polypeptide(L)'
;MTCDATVEAQVTATVEALPKDTWVISTMGSFHAEVPVDYIGHRHLINALEKAAIRRFLLVTSLGCGDSWQYLSDRAKQGFGAAVREKSLAEAWLQSSQLAYTIVRPGGLKEGEISGNGELSQGGEVHGLITRSEVARLVHELLNDDASIGQVYQCIDPSMTY
;
A
#
# COMPACT_ATOMS: atom_id res chain seq x y z
N MET A 1 -10.42 18.77 -7.21
CA MET A 1 -9.16 19.34 -6.69
C MET A 1 -7.99 18.64 -7.38
N THR A 2 -6.81 19.24 -7.38
CA THR A 2 -5.58 18.64 -7.94
C THR A 2 -4.50 18.70 -6.86
N CYS A 3 -3.74 17.62 -6.71
CA CYS A 3 -2.71 17.50 -5.69
C CYS A 3 -1.53 16.68 -6.22
N ASP A 4 -0.32 17.25 -6.16
CA ASP A 4 0.93 16.52 -6.30
C ASP A 4 1.38 16.03 -4.91
N ALA A 5 1.46 14.72 -4.73
CA ALA A 5 1.84 14.12 -3.46
C ALA A 5 3.30 14.41 -3.05
N THR A 6 4.16 14.78 -4.01
CA THR A 6 5.54 15.18 -3.72
C THR A 6 5.63 16.61 -3.16
N VAL A 7 4.54 17.39 -3.21
CA VAL A 7 4.47 18.76 -2.70
C VAL A 7 3.67 18.82 -1.40
N GLU A 8 4.35 18.89 -0.25
CA GLU A 8 3.74 18.82 1.09
C GLU A 8 2.58 19.81 1.29
N ALA A 9 2.73 21.05 0.80
CA ALA A 9 1.71 22.08 0.92
C ALA A 9 0.41 21.72 0.18
N GLN A 10 0.51 21.06 -0.99
CA GLN A 10 -0.68 20.62 -1.74
C GLN A 10 -1.37 19.45 -1.05
N VAL A 11 -0.60 18.51 -0.50
CA VAL A 11 -1.13 17.38 0.28
C VAL A 11 -1.86 17.88 1.53
N THR A 12 -1.24 18.80 2.27
CA THR A 12 -1.81 19.38 3.49
C THR A 12 -3.13 20.08 3.18
N ALA A 13 -3.14 20.99 2.19
CA ALA A 13 -4.36 21.69 1.79
C ALA A 13 -5.46 20.74 1.29
N THR A 14 -5.06 19.64 0.62
CA THR A 14 -6.00 18.62 0.15
C THR A 14 -6.65 17.88 1.31
N VAL A 15 -5.86 17.43 2.28
CA VAL A 15 -6.33 16.67 3.43
C VAL A 15 -7.17 17.54 4.38
N GLU A 16 -6.81 18.81 4.58
CA GLU A 16 -7.58 19.74 5.41
C GLU A 16 -8.99 20.01 4.87
N ALA A 17 -9.19 19.88 3.56
CA ALA A 17 -10.50 20.05 2.91
C ALA A 17 -11.39 18.79 3.01
N LEU A 18 -10.88 17.67 3.50
CA LEU A 18 -11.63 16.41 3.59
C LEU A 18 -12.54 16.36 4.84
N PRO A 19 -13.70 15.69 4.76
CA PRO A 19 -14.49 15.32 5.93
C PRO A 19 -13.68 14.50 6.95
N LYS A 20 -13.98 14.66 8.24
CA LYS A 20 -13.24 13.98 9.32
C LYS A 20 -13.40 12.46 9.33
N ASP A 21 -14.51 11.97 8.80
CA ASP A 21 -14.87 10.55 8.65
C ASP A 21 -14.38 9.93 7.32
N THR A 22 -13.54 10.64 6.57
CA THR A 22 -12.99 10.13 5.30
C THR A 22 -12.14 8.88 5.54
N TRP A 23 -12.39 7.85 4.72
CA TRP A 23 -11.51 6.71 4.59
C TRP A 23 -10.52 6.95 3.46
N VAL A 24 -9.25 6.65 3.71
CA VAL A 24 -8.17 6.89 2.74
C VAL A 24 -7.62 5.55 2.27
N ILE A 25 -7.44 5.43 0.96
CA ILE A 25 -6.73 4.32 0.32
C ILE A 25 -5.61 4.94 -0.51
N SER A 26 -4.37 4.47 -0.35
CA SER A 26 -3.28 4.85 -1.24
C SER A 26 -2.77 3.65 -2.03
N THR A 27 -2.71 3.86 -3.34
CA THR A 27 -2.05 3.00 -4.33
C THR A 27 -0.95 3.76 -5.08
N MET A 28 -0.45 4.87 -4.51
CA MET A 28 0.60 5.68 -5.14
C MET A 28 1.87 4.86 -5.36
N GLY A 29 2.51 5.05 -6.51
CA GLY A 29 3.79 4.42 -6.83
C GLY A 29 4.46 5.09 -8.02
N SER A 30 5.79 5.02 -8.08
CA SER A 30 6.61 5.81 -9.01
C SER A 30 6.90 5.12 -10.34
N PHE A 31 5.93 4.39 -10.91
CA PHE A 31 6.19 3.68 -12.17
C PHE A 31 6.49 4.69 -13.30
N HIS A 32 7.77 4.77 -13.70
CA HIS A 32 8.31 5.76 -14.65
C HIS A 32 8.18 7.23 -14.25
N ALA A 33 8.05 7.53 -12.96
CA ALA A 33 8.05 8.92 -12.50
C ALA A 33 9.48 9.49 -12.42
N GLU A 34 9.66 10.76 -12.80
CA GLU A 34 10.92 11.48 -12.65
C GLU A 34 11.30 11.69 -11.19
N VAL A 35 10.29 12.01 -10.36
CA VAL A 35 10.42 12.14 -8.91
C VAL A 35 9.71 10.98 -8.24
N PRO A 36 10.43 10.12 -7.48
CA PRO A 36 9.79 9.03 -6.75
C PRO A 36 8.86 9.54 -5.66
N VAL A 37 7.60 9.12 -5.72
CA VAL A 37 6.53 9.43 -4.74
C VAL A 37 6.45 8.40 -3.60
N ASP A 38 7.02 7.20 -3.79
CA ASP A 38 6.80 6.03 -2.92
C ASP A 38 7.03 6.29 -1.43
N TYR A 39 8.12 6.93 -1.00
CA TYR A 39 8.27 7.30 0.41
C TYR A 39 7.74 8.71 0.68
N ILE A 40 8.24 9.70 -0.07
CA ILE A 40 8.02 11.11 0.26
C ILE A 40 6.54 11.50 0.20
N GLY A 41 5.80 10.99 -0.78
CA GLY A 41 4.36 11.27 -0.92
C GLY A 41 3.55 10.64 0.18
N HIS A 42 3.86 9.40 0.56
CA HIS A 42 3.22 8.74 1.69
C HIS A 42 3.55 9.43 3.02
N ARG A 43 4.80 9.87 3.22
CA ARG A 43 5.17 10.64 4.42
C ARG A 43 4.35 11.91 4.55
N HIS A 44 4.21 12.69 3.47
CA HIS A 44 3.38 13.90 3.49
C HIS A 44 1.91 13.57 3.79
N LEU A 45 1.37 12.53 3.14
CA LEU A 45 -0.02 12.12 3.33
C LEU A 45 -0.27 11.68 4.78
N ILE A 46 0.58 10.81 5.33
CA ILE A 46 0.47 10.30 6.70
C ILE A 46 0.51 11.47 7.70
N ASN A 47 1.50 12.36 7.57
CA ASN A 47 1.62 13.53 8.44
C ASN A 47 0.37 14.44 8.38
N ALA A 48 -0.16 14.65 7.18
CA ALA A 48 -1.34 15.49 6.99
C ALA A 48 -2.60 14.84 7.58
N LEU A 49 -2.78 13.53 7.41
CA LEU A 49 -3.90 12.78 7.96
C LEU A 49 -3.90 12.78 9.50
N GLU A 50 -2.73 12.57 10.11
CA GLU A 50 -2.58 12.65 11.57
C GLU A 50 -2.93 14.04 12.09
N LYS A 51 -2.38 15.10 11.48
CA LYS A 51 -2.69 16.49 11.86
C LYS A 51 -4.17 16.82 11.70
N ALA A 52 -4.81 16.30 10.66
CA ALA A 52 -6.23 16.49 10.40
C ALA A 52 -7.13 15.56 11.23
N ALA A 53 -6.58 14.64 12.01
CA ALA A 53 -7.30 13.61 12.76
C ALA A 53 -8.22 12.72 11.89
N ILE A 54 -7.83 12.48 10.63
CA ILE A 54 -8.48 11.52 9.72
C ILE A 54 -7.74 10.19 9.87
N ARG A 55 -8.41 9.18 10.44
CA ARG A 55 -7.69 8.03 11.01
C ARG A 55 -7.60 6.79 10.13
N ARG A 56 -8.63 6.46 9.34
CA ARG A 56 -8.67 5.19 8.60
C ARG A 56 -7.83 5.30 7.33
N PHE A 57 -6.74 4.53 7.25
CA PHE A 57 -5.84 4.55 6.10
C PHE A 57 -5.43 3.14 5.66
N LEU A 58 -5.71 2.77 4.42
CA LEU A 58 -5.23 1.53 3.82
C LEU A 58 -4.14 1.84 2.79
N LEU A 59 -2.97 1.21 2.96
CA LEU A 59 -1.83 1.37 2.08
C LEU A 59 -1.57 0.08 1.28
N VAL A 60 -1.56 0.18 -0.04
CA VAL A 60 -1.15 -0.92 -0.92
C VAL A 60 0.33 -0.75 -1.28
N THR A 61 1.15 -1.73 -0.93
CA THR A 61 2.59 -1.77 -1.23
C THR A 61 2.93 -2.93 -2.16
N SER A 62 3.73 -3.90 -1.73
CA SER A 62 4.22 -5.02 -2.54
C SER A 62 4.79 -6.11 -1.63
N LEU A 63 4.66 -7.37 -2.03
CA LEU A 63 5.55 -8.42 -1.54
C LEU A 63 7.02 -7.99 -1.70
N GLY A 64 7.83 -8.30 -0.70
CA GLY A 64 9.21 -7.83 -0.58
C GLY A 64 9.36 -6.58 0.29
N CYS A 65 8.29 -5.87 0.66
CA CYS A 65 8.39 -4.75 1.60
C CYS A 65 8.57 -5.24 3.04
N GLY A 66 9.26 -4.42 3.85
CA GLY A 66 9.47 -4.66 5.28
C GLY A 66 10.14 -6.00 5.58
N ASP A 67 9.55 -6.76 6.50
CA ASP A 67 10.01 -8.09 6.92
C ASP A 67 9.95 -9.17 5.82
N SER A 68 9.22 -8.92 4.73
CA SER A 68 9.19 -9.83 3.56
C SER A 68 10.35 -9.63 2.58
N TRP A 69 11.22 -8.61 2.79
CA TRP A 69 12.39 -8.34 1.94
C TRP A 69 13.32 -9.53 1.78
N GLN A 70 13.49 -10.31 2.85
CA GLN A 70 14.36 -11.48 2.87
C GLN A 70 13.95 -12.54 1.84
N TYR A 71 12.66 -12.63 1.51
CA TYR A 71 12.12 -13.59 0.55
C TYR A 71 12.18 -13.08 -0.89
N LEU A 72 12.47 -11.79 -1.12
CA LEU A 72 12.51 -11.25 -2.47
C LEU A 72 13.70 -11.83 -3.26
N SER A 73 13.42 -12.42 -4.43
CA SER A 73 14.46 -13.00 -5.29
C SER A 73 15.48 -11.95 -5.75
N ASP A 74 16.71 -12.38 -6.05
CA ASP A 74 17.77 -11.46 -6.51
C ASP A 74 17.37 -10.73 -7.81
N ARG A 75 16.68 -11.42 -8.71
CA ARG A 75 16.12 -10.81 -9.93
C ARG A 75 15.12 -9.71 -9.59
N ALA A 76 14.23 -9.93 -8.63
CA ALA A 76 13.26 -8.93 -8.20
C ALA A 76 13.94 -7.78 -7.43
N LYS A 77 14.97 -8.04 -6.63
CA LYS A 77 15.79 -6.99 -6.00
C LYS A 77 16.49 -6.10 -7.04
N GLN A 78 17.02 -6.69 -8.11
CA GLN A 78 17.64 -5.93 -9.21
C GLN A 78 16.61 -5.09 -9.99
N GLY A 79 15.43 -5.64 -10.26
CA GLY A 79 14.40 -4.94 -11.05
C GLY A 79 13.59 -3.90 -10.26
N PHE A 80 13.28 -4.18 -8.99
CA PHE A 80 12.31 -3.42 -8.19
C PHE A 80 12.81 -3.00 -6.82
N GLY A 81 14.04 -3.38 -6.43
CA GLY A 81 14.53 -3.23 -5.06
C GLY A 81 14.53 -1.79 -4.54
N ALA A 82 14.78 -0.80 -5.38
CA ALA A 82 14.70 0.61 -5.01
C ALA A 82 13.27 1.01 -4.60
N ALA A 83 12.28 0.70 -5.44
CA ALA A 83 10.88 1.00 -5.16
C ALA A 83 10.36 0.23 -3.93
N VAL A 84 10.75 -1.03 -3.78
CA VAL A 84 10.37 -1.86 -2.62
C VAL A 84 10.94 -1.28 -1.32
N ARG A 85 12.18 -0.76 -1.33
CA ARG A 85 12.77 -0.08 -0.16
C ARG A 85 12.06 1.21 0.19
N GLU A 86 11.75 2.05 -0.80
CA GLU A 86 10.97 3.27 -0.57
C GLU A 86 9.58 2.98 -0.01
N LYS A 87 8.89 1.97 -0.55
CA LYS A 87 7.63 1.49 0.01
C LYS A 87 7.79 0.95 1.43
N SER A 88 8.91 0.27 1.74
CA SER A 88 9.20 -0.18 3.11
C SER A 88 9.39 0.98 4.08
N LEU A 89 9.98 2.10 3.64
CA LEU A 89 10.06 3.33 4.44
C LEU A 89 8.66 3.93 4.67
N ALA A 90 7.79 3.90 3.65
CA ALA A 90 6.39 4.33 3.80
C ALA A 90 5.62 3.46 4.79
N GLU A 91 5.80 2.13 4.74
CA GLU A 91 5.22 1.21 5.74
C GLU A 91 5.73 1.53 7.15
N ALA A 92 7.04 1.67 7.33
CA ALA A 92 7.63 1.99 8.63
C ALA A 92 7.11 3.33 9.19
N TRP A 93 6.94 4.34 8.34
CA TRP A 93 6.38 5.63 8.73
C TRP A 93 4.89 5.54 9.10
N LEU A 94 4.11 4.72 8.37
CA LEU A 94 2.71 4.47 8.68
C LEU A 94 2.55 3.70 9.99
N GLN A 95 3.37 2.68 10.21
CA GLN A 95 3.31 1.84 11.40
C GLN A 95 3.74 2.57 12.68
N SER A 96 4.52 3.64 12.58
CA SER A 96 4.88 4.50 13.71
C SER A 96 3.91 5.67 13.94
N SER A 97 2.89 5.81 13.10
CA SER A 97 1.87 6.85 13.20
C SER A 97 0.74 6.47 14.17
N GLN A 98 -0.20 7.39 14.38
CA GLN A 98 -1.44 7.19 15.13
C GLN A 98 -2.63 6.76 14.24
N LEU A 99 -2.40 6.50 12.96
CA LEU A 99 -3.46 6.13 12.02
C LEU A 99 -3.94 4.69 12.25
N ALA A 100 -5.25 4.48 12.08
CA ALA A 100 -5.88 3.17 12.07
C ALA A 100 -5.59 2.48 10.72
N TYR A 101 -4.35 1.99 10.59
CA TYR A 101 -3.82 1.55 9.31
C TYR A 101 -4.18 0.10 8.97
N THR A 102 -4.18 -0.21 7.68
CA THR A 102 -4.04 -1.57 7.16
C THR A 102 -3.06 -1.55 6.00
N ILE A 103 -2.11 -2.48 5.93
CA ILE A 103 -1.17 -2.58 4.81
C ILE A 103 -1.47 -3.86 4.03
N VAL A 104 -1.49 -3.76 2.69
CA VAL A 104 -1.66 -4.90 1.79
C VAL A 104 -0.44 -4.96 0.87
N ARG A 105 0.20 -6.13 0.80
CA ARG A 105 1.39 -6.44 0.00
C ARG A 105 1.04 -7.46 -1.09
N PRO A 106 0.59 -7.02 -2.27
CA PRO A 106 0.27 -7.92 -3.37
C PRO A 106 1.51 -8.62 -3.92
N GLY A 107 1.29 -9.82 -4.46
CA GLY A 107 2.26 -10.47 -5.35
C GLY A 107 2.39 -9.79 -6.71
N GLY A 108 2.91 -10.53 -7.69
CA GLY A 108 3.09 -9.99 -9.03
C GLY A 108 1.77 -9.61 -9.68
N LEU A 109 1.57 -8.30 -9.90
CA LEU A 109 0.33 -7.77 -10.45
C LEU A 109 0.14 -8.14 -11.93
N LYS A 110 -1.06 -8.62 -12.26
CA LYS A 110 -1.52 -8.88 -13.63
C LYS A 110 -2.80 -8.08 -13.93
N GLU A 111 -3.05 -7.86 -15.21
CA GLU A 111 -4.38 -7.43 -15.66
C GLU A 111 -5.34 -8.62 -15.65
N GLY A 112 -6.61 -8.37 -15.40
CA GLY A 112 -7.65 -9.39 -15.40
C GLY A 112 -8.85 -9.00 -14.53
N GLU A 113 -9.91 -9.80 -14.65
CA GLU A 113 -11.13 -9.66 -13.85
C GLU A 113 -10.92 -10.12 -12.40
N ILE A 114 -11.92 -9.85 -11.56
CA ILE A 114 -12.04 -10.41 -10.21
C ILE A 114 -12.15 -11.93 -10.32
N SER A 115 -11.25 -12.66 -9.68
CA SER A 115 -11.25 -14.13 -9.68
C SER A 115 -12.09 -14.71 -8.54
N GLY A 116 -12.18 -13.98 -7.42
CA GLY A 116 -12.77 -14.48 -6.17
C GLY A 116 -11.89 -15.48 -5.42
N ASN A 117 -10.67 -15.75 -5.92
CA ASN A 117 -9.73 -16.72 -5.36
C ASN A 117 -8.55 -16.05 -4.64
N GLY A 118 -8.53 -14.71 -4.54
CA GLY A 118 -7.49 -13.99 -3.83
C GLY A 118 -7.48 -14.36 -2.35
N GLU A 119 -6.30 -14.74 -1.85
CA GLU A 119 -6.05 -15.11 -0.46
C GLU A 119 -5.24 -14.05 0.27
N LEU A 120 -5.59 -13.84 1.54
CA LEU A 120 -4.84 -13.00 2.48
C LEU A 120 -4.05 -13.88 3.44
N SER A 121 -2.79 -13.54 3.68
CA SER A 121 -1.92 -14.27 4.60
C SER A 121 -0.99 -13.33 5.38
N GLN A 122 -0.40 -13.84 6.46
CA GLN A 122 0.49 -13.11 7.34
C GLN A 122 1.60 -14.03 7.88
N GLY A 123 2.76 -13.47 8.24
CA GLY A 123 3.78 -14.17 9.04
C GLY A 123 4.54 -15.30 8.35
N GLY A 124 4.57 -15.34 7.01
CA GLY A 124 5.27 -16.38 6.26
C GLY A 124 5.91 -15.91 4.95
N GLU A 125 6.68 -16.80 4.33
CA GLU A 125 7.15 -16.63 2.96
C GLU A 125 6.00 -16.92 1.98
N VAL A 126 5.68 -15.96 1.12
CA VAL A 126 4.63 -16.08 0.10
C VAL A 126 5.17 -15.57 -1.22
N HIS A 127 4.85 -16.29 -2.29
CA HIS A 127 5.15 -15.93 -3.67
C HIS A 127 3.92 -16.20 -4.51
N GLY A 128 3.69 -15.36 -5.52
CA GLY A 128 2.56 -15.58 -6.41
C GLY A 128 2.23 -14.35 -7.24
N LEU A 129 1.12 -14.48 -7.96
CA LEU A 129 0.55 -13.45 -8.80
C LEU A 129 -0.86 -13.12 -8.30
N ILE A 130 -1.37 -11.95 -8.68
CA ILE A 130 -2.76 -11.57 -8.41
C ILE A 130 -3.20 -10.52 -9.44
N THR A 131 -4.47 -10.53 -9.83
CA THR A 131 -4.99 -9.47 -10.71
C THR A 131 -5.18 -8.18 -9.93
N ARG A 132 -5.02 -7.03 -10.60
CA ARG A 132 -5.28 -5.71 -9.99
C ARG A 132 -6.72 -5.60 -9.47
N SER A 133 -7.68 -6.18 -10.21
CA SER A 133 -9.09 -6.21 -9.82
C SER A 133 -9.32 -7.03 -8.56
N GLU A 134 -8.63 -8.15 -8.40
CA GLU A 134 -8.72 -8.97 -7.19
C GLU A 134 -8.10 -8.27 -5.97
N VAL A 135 -6.98 -7.55 -6.15
CA VAL A 135 -6.42 -6.69 -5.10
C VAL A 135 -7.45 -5.63 -4.67
N ALA A 136 -8.12 -4.98 -5.63
CA ALA A 136 -9.15 -3.98 -5.32
C ALA A 136 -10.32 -4.57 -4.52
N ARG A 137 -10.76 -5.80 -4.84
CA ARG A 137 -11.79 -6.52 -4.07
C ARG A 137 -11.33 -6.75 -2.63
N LEU A 138 -10.13 -7.30 -2.43
CA LEU A 138 -9.58 -7.57 -1.10
C LEU A 138 -9.36 -6.29 -0.28
N VAL A 139 -8.89 -5.21 -0.93
CA VAL A 139 -8.74 -3.89 -0.31
C VAL A 139 -10.08 -3.36 0.18
N HIS A 140 -11.15 -3.49 -0.63
CA HIS A 140 -12.49 -3.07 -0.24
C HIS A 140 -13.01 -3.88 0.96
N GLU A 141 -12.78 -5.19 1.01
CA GLU A 141 -13.16 -6.03 2.14
C GLU A 141 -12.42 -5.62 3.42
N LEU A 142 -11.10 -5.49 3.35
CA LEU A 142 -10.28 -5.07 4.49
C LEU A 142 -10.63 -3.68 4.98
N LEU A 143 -10.98 -2.75 4.09
CA LEU A 143 -11.35 -1.39 4.49
C LEU A 143 -12.56 -1.38 5.44
N ASN A 144 -13.50 -2.30 5.24
CA ASN A 144 -14.72 -2.48 6.03
C ASN A 144 -14.56 -3.42 7.24
N ASP A 145 -13.38 -4.04 7.43
CA ASP A 145 -13.12 -4.95 8.54
C ASP A 145 -12.25 -4.27 9.61
N ASP A 146 -12.83 -3.98 10.78
CA ASP A 146 -12.12 -3.40 11.91
C ASP A 146 -11.00 -4.31 12.45
N ALA A 147 -11.09 -5.64 12.26
CA ALA A 147 -10.04 -6.57 12.65
C ALA A 147 -8.75 -6.40 11.81
N SER A 148 -8.86 -5.75 10.65
CA SER A 148 -7.71 -5.44 9.79
C SER A 148 -6.87 -4.25 10.29
N ILE A 149 -7.35 -3.52 11.29
CA ILE A 149 -6.64 -2.35 11.82
C ILE A 149 -5.36 -2.80 12.55
N GLY A 150 -4.25 -2.15 12.21
CA GLY A 150 -2.91 -2.49 12.68
C GLY A 150 -2.28 -3.68 11.96
N GLN A 151 -2.98 -4.29 11.01
CA GLN A 151 -2.53 -5.51 10.32
C GLN A 151 -1.79 -5.22 9.02
N VAL A 152 -0.89 -6.15 8.68
CA VAL A 152 -0.15 -6.20 7.42
C VAL A 152 -0.44 -7.53 6.76
N TYR A 153 -1.04 -7.51 5.57
CA TYR A 153 -1.41 -8.70 4.81
C TYR A 153 -0.55 -8.83 3.56
N GLN A 154 -0.20 -10.06 3.24
CA GLN A 154 0.26 -10.50 1.94
C GLN A 154 -0.97 -10.91 1.14
N CYS A 155 -1.00 -10.68 -0.18
CA CYS A 155 -2.09 -11.19 -1.01
C CYS A 155 -1.64 -11.74 -2.36
N ILE A 156 -2.14 -12.93 -2.69
CA ILE A 156 -1.90 -13.64 -3.95
C ILE A 156 -3.19 -14.34 -4.38
N ASP A 157 -3.28 -14.72 -5.65
CA ASP A 157 -4.27 -15.66 -6.15
C ASP A 157 -3.55 -17.01 -6.40
N PRO A 158 -3.77 -18.04 -5.58
CA PRO A 158 -3.11 -19.34 -5.72
C PRO A 158 -3.48 -20.08 -7.01
N SER A 159 -4.57 -19.68 -7.68
CA SER A 159 -4.95 -20.26 -8.97
C SER A 159 -4.11 -19.72 -10.14
N MET A 160 -3.34 -18.66 -9.92
CA MET A 160 -2.49 -18.04 -10.93
C MET A 160 -1.06 -18.58 -10.92
N THR A 161 -0.51 -18.80 -12.11
CA THR A 161 0.88 -19.25 -12.33
C THR A 161 1.66 -18.30 -13.24
N TYR A 162 2.99 -18.30 -13.12
CA TYR A 162 3.92 -17.47 -13.89
C TYR A 162 3.92 -17.72 -15.40
#